data_AF-A0A9Y2NDV5-F1
#
_entry.id   AF-A0A9Y2NDV5-F1
#
_cell.length_a   1.000
_cell.length_b   1.000
_cell.length_c   1.000
_cell.angle_alpha   90.00
_cell.angle_beta   90.00
_cell.angle_gamma   90.00
#
_symmetry.space_group_name_H-M   'P 1'
#
loop_
_entity.id
_entity.type
_entity.pdbx_description
1 polymer ?
#
loop_
_entity_poly.entity_id
_entity_poly.type
_entity_poly.pdbx_seq_one_letter_code
_entity_poly.pdbx_strand_id
1 'polypeptide(L)'
;MTVRLLLGRPRPGVVGETRRVVHVFEAPSQNTPPDRLTAFCSASFGPGELELLDRPLGMPCESCLRLTPTPEPQLPLPNGSSET
;
A
#
# COMPACT_ATOMS: atom_id res chain seq x y z
N MET A 1 9.59 4.19 13.59
CA MET A 1 9.61 2.86 12.94
C MET A 1 9.24 3.06 11.49
N THR A 2 10.13 2.73 10.56
CA THR A 2 9.88 2.87 9.12
C THR A 2 9.18 1.61 8.64
N VAL A 3 7.90 1.71 8.31
CA VAL A 3 7.16 0.62 7.65
C VAL A 3 7.36 0.74 6.14
N ARG A 4 7.62 -0.39 5.48
CA ARG A 4 7.67 -0.45 4.01
C ARG A 4 6.31 -0.93 3.54
N LEU A 5 5.70 -0.19 2.62
CA LEU A 5 4.39 -0.51 2.06
C LEU A 5 4.56 -1.07 0.67
N LEU A 6 3.75 -2.07 0.34
CA LEU A 6 3.65 -2.66 -1.00
C LEU A 6 2.25 -2.40 -1.55
N LEU A 7 2.18 -2.13 -2.85
CA LEU A 7 0.93 -1.97 -3.58
C LEU A 7 0.71 -3.21 -4.44
N GLY A 8 -0.47 -3.81 -4.35
CA GLY A 8 -0.80 -5.01 -5.11
C GLY A 8 -2.20 -4.91 -5.71
N ARG A 9 -2.34 -5.34 -6.95
CA ARG A 9 -3.62 -5.45 -7.64
C ARG A 9 -3.91 -6.92 -7.94
N PRO A 10 -5.11 -7.43 -7.62
CA PRO A 10 -5.47 -8.79 -7.98
C PRO A 10 -5.48 -8.98 -9.50
N ARG A 11 -4.96 -10.11 -9.95
CA ARG A 11 -4.95 -10.49 -11.37
C ARG A 11 -6.37 -10.69 -11.86
N PRO A 12 -6.64 -10.43 -13.16
CA PRO A 12 -7.97 -10.66 -13.72
C PRO A 12 -8.31 -12.16 -13.56
N GLY A 13 -9.52 -12.44 -13.06
CA GLY A 13 -9.98 -13.80 -12.75
C GLY A 13 -9.74 -14.28 -11.31
N VAL A 14 -8.98 -13.54 -10.48
CA VAL A 14 -8.81 -13.84 -9.05
C VAL A 14 -9.95 -13.28 -8.22
N VAL A 15 -10.39 -12.06 -8.55
CA VAL A 15 -11.56 -11.40 -7.97
C VAL A 15 -12.50 -10.99 -9.09
N GLY A 16 -13.80 -10.85 -8.81
CA GLY A 16 -14.72 -10.25 -9.77
C GLY A 16 -14.23 -8.86 -10.19
N GLU A 17 -14.36 -8.48 -11.46
CA GLU A 17 -13.74 -7.27 -12.02
C GLU A 17 -14.10 -5.98 -11.27
N THR A 18 -15.26 -5.93 -10.61
CA THR A 18 -15.72 -4.83 -9.75
C THR A 18 -14.87 -4.64 -8.49
N ARG A 19 -14.10 -5.66 -8.08
CA ARG A 19 -13.23 -5.65 -6.90
C ARG A 19 -11.75 -5.54 -7.28
N ARG A 20 -11.43 -5.24 -8.54
CA ARG A 20 -10.06 -5.14 -9.05
C ARG A 20 -9.42 -3.77 -8.71
N VAL A 21 -9.43 -3.46 -7.41
CA VAL A 21 -8.85 -2.24 -6.82
C VAL A 21 -7.42 -2.48 -6.34
N VAL A 22 -6.67 -1.40 -6.12
CA VAL A 22 -5.31 -1.47 -5.57
C VAL A 22 -5.38 -1.63 -4.05
N HIS A 23 -4.76 -2.69 -3.54
CA HIS A 23 -4.64 -2.95 -2.11
C HIS A 23 -3.25 -2.56 -1.61
N VAL A 24 -3.20 -2.13 -0.35
CA VAL A 24 -1.95 -1.80 0.35
C VAL A 24 -1.64 -2.94 1.31
N PHE A 25 -0.38 -3.36 1.32
CA PHE A 25 0.16 -4.45 2.13
C PHE A 25 1.38 -3.94 2.91
N GLU A 26 1.61 -4.51 4.08
CA GLU A 26 2.88 -4.33 4.79
C GLU A 26 3.94 -5.22 4.13
N ALA A 27 5.11 -4.65 3.84
CA ALA A 27 6.22 -5.42 3.33
C ALA A 27 6.69 -6.39 4.41
N PRO A 28 6.83 -7.69 4.09
CA PRO A 28 7.39 -8.65 5.03
C PRO A 28 8.79 -8.19 5.44
N SER A 29 9.08 -8.23 6.74
CA SER A 29 10.42 -7.90 7.26
C SER A 29 11.46 -8.96 6.90
N GLN A 30 11.00 -10.16 6.51
CA GLN A 30 11.84 -11.28 6.13
C GLN A 30 12.11 -11.27 4.62
N ASN A 31 13.30 -11.75 4.23
CA ASN A 31 13.73 -11.81 2.84
C ASN A 31 12.97 -12.88 2.01
N THR A 32 12.14 -13.69 2.67
CA THR A 32 11.31 -14.72 2.04
C THR A 32 9.89 -14.19 1.86
N PRO A 33 9.32 -14.23 0.65
CA PRO A 33 7.93 -13.84 0.44
C PRO A 33 7.01 -14.77 1.23
N PRO A 34 6.01 -14.24 1.96
CA PRO A 34 5.06 -15.06 2.70
C PRO A 34 4.16 -15.83 1.73
N ASP A 35 3.67 -16.99 2.18
CA ASP A 35 2.73 -17.81 1.42
C ASP A 35 1.42 -17.08 1.12
N ARG A 36 1.02 -16.14 1.99
CA ARG A 36 -0.10 -15.24 1.73
C ARG A 36 0.21 -13.82 2.19
N LEU A 37 -0.15 -12.85 1.35
CA LEU A 37 -0.12 -11.42 1.66
C LEU A 37 -1.51 -10.98 2.10
N THR A 38 -1.59 -10.36 3.27
CA THR A 38 -2.84 -9.80 3.78
C THR A 38 -2.80 -8.29 3.68
N ALA A 39 -3.77 -7.73 2.98
CA ALA A 39 -3.96 -6.30 2.83
C ALA A 39 -4.51 -5.69 4.12
N PHE A 40 -4.34 -4.38 4.29
CA PHE A 40 -4.96 -3.66 5.41
C PHE A 40 -6.48 -3.82 5.47
N CYS A 41 -7.15 -4.01 4.33
CA CYS A 41 -8.60 -4.25 4.28
C CYS A 41 -9.00 -5.68 4.66
N SER A 42 -8.10 -6.50 5.22
CA SER A 42 -8.26 -7.92 5.56
C SER A 42 -8.37 -8.90 4.38
N ALA A 43 -8.20 -8.42 3.14
CA ALA A 43 -8.14 -9.31 1.98
C ALA A 43 -6.81 -10.07 1.94
N SER A 44 -6.85 -11.40 1.81
CA SER A 44 -5.66 -12.26 1.74
C SER A 44 -5.51 -12.90 0.37
N PHE A 45 -4.32 -12.78 -0.20
CA PHE A 45 -3.98 -13.30 -1.53
C PHE A 45 -2.71 -14.15 -1.47
N GLY A 46 -2.67 -15.23 -2.24
CA GLY A 46 -1.52 -16.11 -2.39
C GLY A 46 -0.53 -15.66 -3.48
N PRO A 47 0.57 -16.41 -3.66
CA PRO A 47 1.55 -16.15 -4.71
C PRO A 47 0.91 -16.29 -6.09
N GLY A 48 1.19 -15.33 -6.98
CA GLY A 48 0.69 -15.34 -8.36
C GLY A 48 -0.75 -14.85 -8.53
N GLU A 49 -1.48 -14.56 -7.44
CA GLU A 49 -2.81 -13.96 -7.47
C GLU A 49 -2.78 -12.42 -7.50
N LEU A 50 -1.66 -11.83 -7.07
CA LEU A 50 -1.41 -10.40 -7.06
C LEU A 50 -0.35 -10.00 -8.09
N GLU A 51 -0.59 -8.85 -8.70
CA GLU A 51 0.37 -8.09 -9.47
C GLU A 51 0.88 -6.95 -8.60
N LEU A 52 2.18 -6.97 -8.25
CA LEU A 52 2.82 -5.90 -7.51
C LEU A 52 2.95 -4.65 -8.39
N LEU A 53 2.54 -3.51 -7.85
CA LEU A 53 2.59 -2.23 -8.52
C LEU A 53 3.66 -1.34 -7.88
N ASP A 54 4.48 -0.70 -8.70
CA ASP A 54 5.48 0.28 -8.24
C ASP A 54 4.84 1.61 -7.83
N ARG A 55 3.66 1.92 -8.39
CA ARG A 55 2.87 3.13 -8.12
C ARG A 55 1.38 2.80 -8.06
N PRO A 56 0.56 3.57 -7.33
CA PRO A 56 -0.88 3.34 -7.29
C PRO A 56 -1.48 3.62 -8.68
N LEU A 57 -1.88 2.56 -9.39
CA LEU A 57 -2.44 2.63 -10.73
C LEU A 57 -3.87 2.05 -10.75
N GLY A 58 -4.85 2.90 -11.06
CA GLY A 58 -6.27 2.56 -11.01
C GLY A 58 -6.95 3.02 -9.72
N MET A 59 -8.14 2.47 -9.43
CA MET A 59 -8.86 2.81 -8.20
C MET A 59 -8.25 2.08 -6.99
N PRO A 60 -7.80 2.80 -5.95
CA PRO A 60 -7.34 2.17 -4.71
C PRO A 60 -8.52 1.72 -3.85
N CYS A 61 -8.27 0.71 -3.02
CA CYS A 61 -9.20 0.29 -1.98
C CYS A 61 -9.27 1.39 -0.91
N GLU A 62 -10.45 1.99 -0.75
CA GLU A 62 -10.72 3.03 0.25
C GLU A 62 -10.38 2.59 1.68
N SER A 63 -10.68 1.34 2.05
CA SER A 63 -10.34 0.79 3.36
C SER A 63 -8.84 0.68 3.55
N CYS A 64 -8.10 0.25 2.52
CA CYS A 64 -6.63 0.24 2.58
C CYS A 64 -6.08 1.66 2.76
N LEU A 65 -6.57 2.64 1.99
CA LEU A 65 -6.12 4.03 2.14
C LEU A 65 -6.37 4.59 3.53
N ARG A 66 -7.55 4.34 4.12
CA ARG A 66 -7.89 4.79 5.48
C ARG A 66 -7.02 4.19 6.57
N LEU A 67 -6.63 2.93 6.40
CA LEU A 67 -5.83 2.19 7.38
C LEU A 67 -4.32 2.31 7.13
N THR A 68 -3.93 2.87 5.98
CA THR A 68 -2.52 3.04 5.64
C THR A 68 -1.89 4.07 6.59
N PRO A 69 -0.77 3.75 7.25
CA PRO A 69 -0.04 4.72 8.04
C PRO A 69 0.45 5.85 7.12
N THR A 70 -0.06 7.06 7.34
CA THR A 70 0.38 8.24 6.60
C THR A 70 1.68 8.72 7.23
N PRO A 71 2.77 8.93 6.46
CA PRO A 71 3.94 9.59 7.02
C PRO A 71 3.50 10.96 7.54
N GLU A 72 3.99 11.36 8.71
CA GLU A 72 3.77 12.72 9.20
C GLU A 72 4.14 13.68 8.08
N PRO A 73 3.23 14.61 7.68
CA PRO A 73 3.56 15.57 6.65
C PRO A 73 4.82 16.30 7.12
N GLN A 74 5.91 16.19 6.37
CA GLN A 74 7.06 17.07 6.57
C GLN A 74 6.62 18.46 6.12
N LEU A 75 5.89 19.16 6.99
CA LEU A 75 5.62 20.58 6.82
C LEU A 75 6.99 21.26 6.75
N PRO A 76 7.28 22.03 5.68
CA PRO A 76 8.50 22.80 5.64
C PRO A 76 8.56 23.67 6.90
N LEU A 77 9.64 23.54 7.67
CA LEU A 77 9.91 24.37 8.84
C LEU A 77 9.75 25.84 8.40
N PRO A 78 9.05 26.68 9.17
CA PRO A 78 8.92 28.10 8.82
C PRO A 78 10.34 28.66 8.72
N ASN A 79 10.72 29.09 7.51
CA ASN A 79 11.98 29.82 7.30
C ASN A 79 11.95 31.02 8.23
N GLY A 80 12.83 31.01 9.23
CA GLY A 80 13.05 32.16 10.09
C GLY A 80 13.58 33.30 9.25
N SER A 81 12.70 34.22 8.88
CA SER A 81 13.05 35.53 8.36
C SER A 81 13.80 36.30 9.44
N SER A 82 15.12 36.15 9.49
CA SER A 82 15.98 37.10 10.19
C SER A 82 16.31 38.23 9.22
N GLU A 83 15.37 39.17 9.06
CA GLU A 83 15.70 40.55 8.71
C GLU A 83 16.23 41.24 9.98
N THR A 84 17.51 41.62 9.99
CA THR A 84 18.07 42.87 10.59
C THR A 84 19.57 42.92 10.30
#